data_AF-A0A8C8SRX9-F1
#
_entry.id   AF-A0A8C8SRX9-F1
#
_cell.length_a   1.000
_cell.length_b   1.000
_cell.length_c   1.000
_cell.angle_alpha   90.00
_cell.angle_beta   90.00
_cell.angle_gamma   90.00
#
_symmetry.space_group_name_H-M   'P 1'
#
loop_
_entity.id
_entity.type
_entity.pdbx_description
1 polymer ?
#
loop_
_entity_poly.entity_id
_entity_poly.type
_entity_poly.pdbx_seq_one_letter_code
_entity_poly.pdbx_strand_id
1 'polypeptide(L)'
;MGGRLFLAWRRGAAAAAAARGLAELGAPREKPPWRVLFFGTGEFAVVSLRALQAARELREEPLLDRLEVVTLPSLLRRGLSVKNCAQQFQLPIHEWPDTGPRGQFDVGVVASFGRLLSEDLILQFPYGVLNVHPSYLPRWRGPAPIIHTVLHGDTVTGVTIIQIKPKRFDVGPIIKQEKFAVPSQCTTKELEVMLSKLGASMLISVLENLPESLKHKREQPNEGVTFAPKITGATSCIKWEEQTAEQILRLQRAIGARIPLQTRWMGNTVKLLNFVEVQNILGIADKFLDEHRIVPGSVVYNESSRTLVVRCKEGWVGVKTLFLKKQLTATDFYNGYLHPWFQKNSKMLHGDCRFQTLNLTTVKKSERKGNVDAQDK
;
A
#
# COMPACT_ATOMS: atom_id res chain seq x y z
N MET A 1 -38.99 1.87 31.49
CA MET A 1 -38.16 3.03 31.88
C MET A 1 -36.67 2.70 32.16
N GLY A 2 -36.19 1.45 32.04
CA GLY A 2 -34.80 1.08 32.42
C GLY A 2 -33.69 1.32 31.39
N GLY A 3 -34.01 1.47 30.09
CA GLY A 3 -32.99 1.56 29.02
C GLY A 3 -32.27 2.91 28.90
N ARG A 4 -32.92 4.02 29.31
CA ARG A 4 -32.33 5.36 29.26
C ARG A 4 -31.33 5.63 30.39
N LEU A 5 -31.54 5.05 31.58
CA LEU A 5 -30.60 5.18 32.70
C LEU A 5 -29.28 4.44 32.43
N PHE A 6 -29.32 3.24 31.85
CA PHE A 6 -28.11 2.46 31.54
C PHE A 6 -27.19 3.14 30.50
N LEU A 7 -27.76 3.82 29.50
CA LEU A 7 -26.99 4.54 28.48
C LEU A 7 -26.37 5.83 29.05
N ALA A 8 -27.08 6.52 29.94
CA ALA A 8 -26.56 7.69 30.65
C ALA A 8 -25.43 7.33 31.62
N TRP A 9 -25.55 6.19 32.32
CA TRP A 9 -24.54 5.70 33.25
C TRP A 9 -23.24 5.29 32.54
N ARG A 10 -23.33 4.61 31.38
CA ARG A 10 -22.16 4.30 30.53
C ARG A 10 -21.47 5.54 29.97
N ARG A 11 -22.22 6.58 29.58
CA ARG A 11 -21.65 7.87 29.16
C ARG A 11 -20.98 8.60 30.32
N GLY A 12 -21.59 8.58 31.51
CA GLY A 12 -21.01 9.16 32.73
C GLY A 12 -19.75 8.45 33.20
N ALA A 13 -19.71 7.12 33.11
CA ALA A 13 -18.53 6.32 33.45
C ALA A 13 -17.38 6.50 32.43
N ALA A 14 -17.68 6.60 31.14
CA ALA A 14 -16.68 6.89 30.11
C ALA A 14 -16.13 8.33 30.22
N ALA A 15 -16.99 9.31 30.52
CA ALA A 15 -16.57 10.69 30.77
C ALA A 15 -15.74 10.82 32.06
N ALA A 16 -16.10 10.08 33.12
CA ALA A 16 -15.34 10.05 34.37
C ALA A 16 -14.00 9.30 34.22
N ALA A 17 -13.94 8.24 33.41
CA ALA A 17 -12.69 7.56 33.07
C ALA A 17 -11.78 8.43 32.18
N ALA A 18 -12.35 9.17 31.22
CA ALA A 18 -11.63 10.15 30.42
C ALA A 18 -11.10 11.31 31.29
N ALA A 19 -11.90 11.83 32.22
CA ALA A 19 -11.50 12.88 33.15
C ALA A 19 -10.42 12.41 34.16
N ARG A 20 -10.48 11.15 34.62
CA ARG A 20 -9.43 10.55 35.46
C ARG A 20 -8.15 10.26 34.68
N GLY A 21 -8.25 9.83 33.42
CA GLY A 21 -7.10 9.65 32.53
C GLY A 21 -6.41 10.98 32.17
N LEU A 22 -7.18 12.07 32.06
CA LEU A 22 -6.67 13.43 31.85
C LEU A 22 -5.97 14.02 33.08
N ALA A 23 -6.29 13.56 34.30
CA ALA A 23 -5.66 14.06 35.53
C ALA A 23 -4.23 13.51 35.76
N GLU A 24 -3.87 12.37 35.16
CA GLU A 24 -2.50 11.81 35.19
C GLU A 24 -1.62 12.28 34.01
N LEU A 25 -2.23 12.91 33.01
CA LEU A 25 -1.53 13.50 31.88
C LEU A 25 -0.95 14.85 32.31
N GLY A 26 0.38 14.94 32.41
CA GLY A 26 1.05 16.23 32.63
C GLY A 26 0.62 17.25 31.58
N ALA A 27 0.55 18.53 31.97
CA ALA A 27 0.06 19.60 31.09
C ALA A 27 0.77 19.56 29.72
N PRO A 28 0.04 19.74 28.60
CA PRO A 28 0.63 19.75 27.28
C PRO A 28 1.69 20.86 27.18
N ARG A 29 2.83 20.54 26.58
CA ARG A 29 3.81 21.58 26.24
C ARG A 29 3.18 22.55 25.24
N GLU A 30 3.42 23.85 25.40
CA GLU A 30 2.89 24.85 24.45
C GLU A 30 3.81 25.05 23.24
N LYS A 31 5.08 24.69 23.37
CA LYS A 31 6.13 24.84 22.36
C LYS A 31 7.10 23.64 22.39
N PRO A 32 7.87 23.39 21.31
CA PRO A 32 8.93 22.38 21.33
C PRO A 32 9.98 22.67 22.42
N PRO A 33 10.77 21.66 22.82
CA PRO A 33 10.88 20.34 22.19
C PRO A 33 9.72 19.39 22.57
N TRP A 34 9.22 18.60 21.60
CA TRP A 34 8.08 17.69 21.77
C TRP A 34 8.49 16.28 22.24
N ARG A 35 7.59 15.58 22.93
CA ARG A 35 7.70 14.14 23.22
C ARG A 35 6.83 13.35 22.25
N VAL A 36 7.44 12.56 21.38
CA VAL A 36 6.78 11.87 20.27
C VAL A 36 6.82 10.36 20.43
N LEU A 37 5.65 9.71 20.32
CA LEU A 37 5.57 8.26 20.11
C LEU A 37 5.26 7.95 18.64
N PHE A 38 6.20 7.31 17.97
CA PHE A 38 6.13 7.02 16.54
C PHE A 38 5.68 5.58 16.27
N PHE A 39 4.63 5.40 15.48
CA PHE A 39 4.06 4.11 15.08
C PHE A 39 4.34 3.86 13.60
N GLY A 40 5.11 2.81 13.27
CA GLY A 40 5.39 2.49 11.86
C GLY A 40 6.06 1.14 11.64
N THR A 41 6.08 0.69 10.37
CA THR A 41 6.70 -0.60 10.02
C THR A 41 7.48 -0.61 8.70
N GLY A 42 6.96 0.03 7.64
CA GLY A 42 7.51 -0.06 6.29
C GLY A 42 8.54 1.01 5.94
N GLU A 43 9.17 0.85 4.78
CA GLU A 43 10.15 1.80 4.20
C GLU A 43 9.63 3.25 4.12
N PHE A 44 8.35 3.43 3.78
CA PHE A 44 7.73 4.75 3.76
C PHE A 44 7.83 5.47 5.13
N ALA A 45 7.65 4.72 6.21
CA ALA A 45 7.68 5.25 7.58
C ALA A 45 9.10 5.55 8.07
N VAL A 46 10.10 4.82 7.56
CA VAL A 46 11.52 5.02 7.91
C VAL A 46 11.97 6.44 7.61
N VAL A 47 11.49 7.03 6.50
CA VAL A 47 11.86 8.40 6.12
C VAL A 47 11.33 9.42 7.13
N SER A 48 10.09 9.26 7.61
CA SER A 48 9.54 10.08 8.69
C SER A 48 10.31 9.89 10.00
N LEU A 49 10.63 8.65 10.39
CA LEU A 49 11.42 8.38 11.60
C LEU A 49 12.81 9.04 11.55
N ARG A 50 13.51 8.95 10.41
CA ARG A 50 14.80 9.60 10.20
C ARG A 50 14.72 11.11 10.30
N ALA A 51 13.67 11.71 9.73
CA ALA A 51 13.45 13.15 9.83
C ALA A 51 13.18 13.59 11.28
N LEU A 52 12.41 12.82 12.05
CA LEU A 52 12.16 13.10 13.46
C LEU A 52 13.45 13.00 14.29
N GLN A 53 14.26 11.98 14.05
CA GLN A 53 15.57 11.82 14.71
C GLN A 53 16.53 12.96 14.36
N ALA A 54 16.61 13.34 13.08
CA ALA A 54 17.42 14.49 12.66
C ALA A 54 16.95 15.79 13.32
N ALA A 55 15.63 16.00 13.46
CA ALA A 55 15.06 17.16 14.14
C ALA A 55 15.30 17.16 15.66
N ARG A 56 15.66 16.00 16.25
CA ARG A 56 16.04 15.85 17.65
C ARG A 56 17.53 16.15 17.89
N GLU A 57 18.41 15.73 16.98
CA GLU A 57 19.87 15.72 17.23
C GLU A 57 20.67 16.78 16.47
N LEU A 58 20.21 17.20 15.29
CA LEU A 58 21.03 18.01 14.37
C LEU A 58 20.68 19.50 14.39
N ARG A 59 19.72 19.92 15.21
CA ARG A 59 19.27 21.32 15.31
C ARG A 59 19.87 21.96 16.57
N GLU A 60 20.23 23.25 16.48
CA GLU A 60 20.64 24.04 17.64
C GLU A 60 19.52 24.11 18.68
N GLU A 61 18.29 24.34 18.21
CA GLU A 61 17.07 24.19 19.00
C GLU A 61 16.34 22.91 18.58
N PRO A 62 16.42 21.82 19.38
CA PRO A 62 15.83 20.55 19.01
C PRO A 62 14.31 20.66 18.97
N LEU A 63 13.70 20.06 17.95
CA LEU A 63 12.24 20.02 17.82
C LEU A 63 11.62 18.97 18.74
N LEU A 64 12.38 17.92 19.07
CA LEU A 64 11.95 16.79 19.89
C LEU A 64 12.89 16.63 21.09
N ASP A 65 12.32 16.33 22.24
CA ASP A 65 13.02 16.00 23.48
C ASP A 65 13.14 14.47 23.58
N ARG A 66 12.01 13.80 23.29
CA ARG A 66 11.86 12.35 23.38
C ARG A 66 11.27 11.80 22.09
N LEU A 67 11.84 10.71 21.61
CA LEU A 67 11.35 9.94 20.48
C LEU A 67 11.40 8.46 20.84
N GLU A 68 10.25 7.80 20.81
CA GLU A 68 10.16 6.34 20.98
C GLU A 68 9.36 5.73 19.84
N VAL A 69 9.58 4.43 19.60
CA VAL A 69 9.03 3.74 18.43
C VAL A 69 8.16 2.56 18.84
N VAL A 70 6.96 2.48 18.29
CA VAL A 70 6.09 1.31 18.31
C VAL A 70 6.10 0.68 16.92
N THR A 71 6.47 -0.59 16.84
CA THR A 71 6.48 -1.37 15.59
C THR A 71 5.79 -2.72 15.79
N LEU A 72 5.59 -3.46 14.69
CA LEU A 72 5.02 -4.81 14.78
C LEU A 72 6.09 -5.83 15.23
N PRO A 73 5.69 -6.89 15.95
CA PRO A 73 6.61 -7.94 16.39
C PRO A 73 7.38 -8.60 15.24
N SER A 74 8.66 -8.87 15.46
CA SER A 74 9.59 -9.40 14.44
C SER A 74 9.20 -10.74 13.81
N LEU A 75 8.39 -11.55 14.50
CA LEU A 75 7.90 -12.84 13.98
C LEU A 75 7.05 -12.68 12.71
N LEU A 76 6.51 -11.47 12.48
CA LEU A 76 5.92 -11.08 11.21
C LEU A 76 7.08 -10.63 10.31
N ARG A 77 7.56 -11.49 9.41
CA ARG A 77 8.68 -11.20 8.45
C ARG A 77 8.51 -9.93 7.58
N ARG A 78 7.39 -9.20 7.72
CA ARG A 78 7.12 -7.88 7.12
C ARG A 78 7.16 -6.83 8.24
N GLY A 79 8.06 -5.85 8.14
CA GLY A 79 8.04 -4.68 9.05
C GLY A 79 9.30 -4.44 9.87
N LEU A 80 10.44 -5.02 9.48
CA LEU A 80 11.72 -4.77 10.16
C LEU A 80 12.33 -3.42 9.81
N SER A 81 11.89 -2.73 8.75
CA SER A 81 12.53 -1.49 8.29
C SER A 81 12.58 -0.41 9.38
N VAL A 82 11.44 -0.15 10.04
CA VAL A 82 11.37 0.81 11.15
C VAL A 82 12.11 0.29 12.38
N LYS A 83 12.00 -1.01 12.70
CA LYS A 83 12.72 -1.61 13.84
C LYS A 83 14.24 -1.48 13.68
N ASN A 84 14.77 -1.85 12.53
CA ASN A 84 16.19 -1.75 12.20
C ASN A 84 16.67 -0.30 12.25
N CYS A 85 15.89 0.63 11.72
CA CYS A 85 16.22 2.06 11.78
C CYS A 85 16.23 2.58 13.22
N ALA A 86 15.26 2.19 14.04
CA ALA A 86 15.20 2.58 15.45
C ALA A 86 16.37 2.00 16.25
N GLN A 87 16.76 0.75 15.99
CA GLN A 87 17.94 0.12 16.60
C GLN A 87 19.24 0.84 16.20
N GLN A 88 19.36 1.23 14.94
CA GLN A 88 20.52 2.00 14.45
C GLN A 88 20.66 3.33 15.20
N PHE A 89 19.55 4.00 15.52
CA PHE A 89 19.51 5.23 16.31
C PHE A 89 19.44 5.01 17.82
N GLN A 90 19.51 3.75 18.28
CA GLN A 90 19.41 3.39 19.70
C GLN A 90 18.16 3.94 20.40
N LEU A 91 17.04 4.04 19.66
CA LEU A 91 15.77 4.50 20.19
C LEU A 91 15.07 3.40 21.01
N PRO A 92 14.31 3.76 22.07
CA PRO A 92 13.43 2.80 22.73
C PRO A 92 12.39 2.26 21.75
N ILE A 93 12.24 0.93 21.72
CA ILE A 93 11.32 0.22 20.83
C ILE A 93 10.33 -0.60 21.66
N HIS A 94 9.05 -0.42 21.36
CA HIS A 94 7.94 -1.20 21.88
C HIS A 94 7.36 -2.07 20.78
N GLU A 95 7.07 -3.32 21.10
CA GLU A 95 6.40 -4.23 20.16
C GLU A 95 4.90 -4.24 20.39
N TRP A 96 4.14 -3.91 19.36
CA TRP A 96 2.68 -3.88 19.41
C TRP A 96 2.11 -5.23 19.92
N PRO A 97 1.17 -5.22 20.90
CA PRO A 97 0.33 -4.10 21.31
C PRO A 97 0.86 -3.23 22.45
N ASP A 98 2.09 -3.45 22.93
CA ASP A 98 2.69 -2.56 23.91
C ASP A 98 3.02 -1.20 23.26
N THR A 99 2.71 -0.13 23.98
CA THR A 99 2.91 1.26 23.54
C THR A 99 3.77 2.05 24.53
N GLY A 100 4.45 1.35 25.44
CA GLY A 100 5.32 2.00 26.42
C GLY A 100 4.55 2.80 27.47
N PRO A 101 5.21 3.78 28.12
CA PRO A 101 4.64 4.50 29.24
C PRO A 101 3.49 5.41 28.80
N ARG A 102 2.36 5.28 29.51
CA ARG A 102 1.16 6.09 29.25
C ARG A 102 1.34 7.52 29.73
N GLY A 103 0.77 8.45 28.97
CA GLY A 103 0.69 9.86 29.32
C GLY A 103 2.01 10.64 29.38
N GLN A 104 3.07 10.11 28.77
CA GLN A 104 4.38 10.75 28.72
C GLN A 104 4.70 11.42 27.39
N PHE A 105 3.78 11.39 26.42
CA PHE A 105 3.99 11.91 25.06
C PHE A 105 2.99 13.02 24.74
N ASP A 106 3.45 14.05 24.04
CA ASP A 106 2.63 15.19 23.64
C ASP A 106 1.81 14.87 22.38
N VAL A 107 2.39 14.09 21.45
CA VAL A 107 1.80 13.77 20.16
C VAL A 107 2.20 12.37 19.69
N GLY A 108 1.24 11.62 19.14
CA GLY A 108 1.54 10.38 18.43
C GLY A 108 1.72 10.65 16.94
N VAL A 109 2.60 9.90 16.28
CA VAL A 109 2.78 9.98 14.82
C VAL A 109 2.67 8.58 14.23
N VAL A 110 1.79 8.40 13.26
CA VAL A 110 1.58 7.14 12.53
C VAL A 110 2.06 7.32 11.09
N ALA A 111 2.83 6.35 10.61
CA ALA A 111 3.13 6.22 9.18
C ALA A 111 3.23 4.72 8.84
N SER A 112 2.42 4.25 7.87
CA SER A 112 2.46 2.85 7.39
C SER A 112 2.49 1.80 8.52
N PHE A 113 1.69 1.98 9.57
CA PHE A 113 1.65 1.06 10.72
C PHE A 113 0.72 -0.14 10.50
N GLY A 114 -0.39 0.06 9.78
CA GLY A 114 -1.31 -1.01 9.40
C GLY A 114 -2.21 -1.54 10.52
N ARG A 115 -2.27 -0.86 11.67
CA ARG A 115 -3.19 -1.16 12.79
C ARG A 115 -4.06 0.03 13.11
N LEU A 116 -5.28 -0.25 13.59
CA LEU A 116 -6.12 0.78 14.22
C LEU A 116 -5.60 1.04 15.63
N LEU A 117 -5.55 2.31 16.01
CA LEU A 117 -5.33 2.71 17.39
C LEU A 117 -6.67 2.78 18.12
N SER A 118 -6.71 2.32 19.37
CA SER A 118 -7.89 2.44 20.22
C SER A 118 -8.13 3.90 20.58
N GLU A 119 -9.38 4.21 20.92
CA GLU A 119 -9.76 5.54 21.41
C GLU A 119 -8.97 5.91 22.67
N ASP A 120 -8.84 4.97 23.61
CA ASP A 120 -8.07 5.15 24.85
C ASP A 120 -6.59 5.43 24.60
N LEU A 121 -6.00 4.90 23.52
CA LEU A 121 -4.62 5.21 23.16
C LEU A 121 -4.52 6.59 22.52
N ILE A 122 -5.45 6.96 21.63
CA ILE A 122 -5.46 8.27 20.97
C ILE A 122 -5.61 9.40 22.01
N LEU A 123 -6.47 9.19 23.02
CA LEU A 123 -6.73 10.18 24.07
C LEU A 123 -5.56 10.38 25.04
N GLN A 124 -4.53 9.53 25.01
CA GLN A 124 -3.30 9.73 25.81
C GLN A 124 -2.38 10.83 25.25
N PHE A 125 -2.64 11.32 24.03
CA PHE A 125 -1.84 12.36 23.41
C PHE A 125 -2.62 13.68 23.44
N PRO A 126 -2.15 14.72 24.14
CA PRO A 126 -2.83 16.01 24.17
C PRO A 126 -3.08 16.63 22.79
N TYR A 127 -2.13 16.47 21.86
CA TYR A 127 -2.27 16.92 20.47
C TYR A 127 -2.86 15.84 19.54
N GLY A 128 -3.30 14.73 20.11
CA GLY A 128 -3.81 13.56 19.41
C GLY A 128 -2.71 12.82 18.64
N VAL A 129 -3.13 12.04 17.65
CA VAL A 129 -2.23 11.24 16.82
C VAL A 129 -2.33 11.70 15.37
N LEU A 130 -1.19 12.07 14.80
CA LEU A 130 -1.04 12.48 13.41
C LEU A 130 -0.81 11.25 12.53
N ASN A 131 -1.32 11.24 11.30
CA ASN A 131 -0.99 10.23 10.30
C ASN A 131 -0.44 10.87 9.03
N VAL A 132 0.68 10.35 8.54
CA VAL A 132 1.29 10.71 7.26
C VAL A 132 0.70 9.80 6.18
N HIS A 133 -0.34 10.28 5.48
CA HIS A 133 -1.05 9.48 4.47
C HIS A 133 -0.58 9.82 3.05
N PRO A 134 -0.04 8.86 2.27
CA PRO A 134 0.53 9.13 0.95
C PRO A 134 -0.52 9.13 -0.17
N SER A 135 -1.55 9.96 -0.01
CA SER A 135 -2.42 10.38 -1.09
C SER A 135 -2.92 11.80 -0.86
N TYR A 136 -3.49 12.39 -1.91
CA TYR A 136 -4.26 13.61 -1.81
C TYR A 136 -5.71 13.28 -1.39
N LEU A 137 -5.93 13.17 -0.07
CA LEU A 137 -7.25 12.85 0.50
C LEU A 137 -8.33 13.86 0.05
N PRO A 138 -9.59 13.43 -0.16
CA PRO A 138 -10.16 12.16 0.29
C PRO A 138 -9.96 10.98 -0.67
N ARG A 139 -9.24 11.17 -1.79
CA ARG A 139 -8.92 10.08 -2.72
C ARG A 139 -7.95 9.10 -2.07
N TRP A 140 -8.19 7.81 -2.26
CA TRP A 140 -7.37 6.70 -1.78
C TRP A 140 -7.24 6.58 -0.26
N ARG A 141 -8.36 6.58 0.47
CA ARG A 141 -8.38 6.15 1.88
C ARG A 141 -8.04 4.66 2.00
N GLY A 142 -7.28 4.27 3.01
CA GLY A 142 -7.00 2.87 3.32
C GLY A 142 -5.55 2.45 3.08
N PRO A 143 -5.28 1.13 3.04
CA PRO A 143 -3.93 0.61 3.27
C PRO A 143 -2.96 0.65 2.09
N ALA A 144 -3.41 0.91 0.86
CA ALA A 144 -2.54 0.80 -0.34
C ALA A 144 -2.58 2.01 -1.30
N PRO A 145 -2.62 3.27 -0.81
CA PRO A 145 -2.87 4.46 -1.65
C PRO A 145 -1.88 4.65 -2.81
N ILE A 146 -0.58 4.44 -2.57
CA ILE A 146 0.47 4.60 -3.59
C ILE A 146 0.27 3.59 -4.72
N ILE A 147 -0.08 2.35 -4.39
CA ILE A 147 -0.34 1.30 -5.40
C ILE A 147 -1.55 1.69 -6.23
N HIS A 148 -2.64 2.11 -5.60
CA HIS A 148 -3.86 2.48 -6.31
C HIS A 148 -3.69 3.73 -7.18
N THR A 149 -2.86 4.69 -6.75
CA THR A 149 -2.46 5.86 -7.54
C THR A 149 -1.82 5.41 -8.87
N VAL A 150 -0.82 4.52 -8.81
CA VAL A 150 -0.14 4.01 -10.02
C VAL A 150 -1.07 3.12 -10.85
N LEU A 151 -1.83 2.24 -10.20
CA LEU A 151 -2.72 1.28 -10.85
C LEU A 151 -3.80 1.97 -11.70
N HIS A 152 -4.37 3.07 -11.19
CA HIS A 152 -5.40 3.82 -11.91
C HIS A 152 -4.82 4.86 -12.86
N GLY A 153 -3.50 5.05 -12.86
CA GLY A 153 -2.81 6.01 -13.72
C GLY A 153 -3.15 7.46 -13.39
N ASP A 154 -3.28 7.76 -12.09
CA ASP A 154 -3.49 9.13 -11.64
C ASP A 154 -2.28 9.99 -12.02
N THR A 155 -2.51 11.14 -12.63
CA THR A 155 -1.46 12.11 -12.99
C THR A 155 -1.09 13.04 -11.84
N VAL A 156 -1.95 13.11 -10.81
CA VAL A 156 -1.74 13.90 -9.60
C VAL A 156 -2.11 13.06 -8.39
N THR A 157 -1.25 13.11 -7.38
CA THR A 157 -1.48 12.57 -6.05
C THR A 157 -1.05 13.60 -5.01
N GLY A 158 -0.65 13.17 -3.82
CA GLY A 158 -0.11 14.06 -2.80
C GLY A 158 0.23 13.33 -1.52
N VAL A 159 0.54 14.12 -0.49
CA VAL A 159 0.58 13.65 0.89
C VAL A 159 -0.39 14.49 1.71
N THR A 160 -1.07 13.84 2.64
CA THR A 160 -1.97 14.48 3.59
C THR A 160 -1.55 14.12 5.01
N ILE A 161 -1.29 15.12 5.84
CA ILE A 161 -1.19 14.98 7.29
C ILE A 161 -2.58 15.16 7.87
N ILE A 162 -3.09 14.13 8.55
CA ILE A 162 -4.39 14.17 9.22
C ILE A 162 -4.24 13.92 10.72
N GLN A 163 -5.23 14.34 11.51
CA GLN A 163 -5.40 13.81 12.86
C GLN A 163 -6.27 12.56 12.77
N ILE A 164 -5.85 11.40 13.29
CA ILE A 164 -6.64 10.17 13.16
C ILE A 164 -7.89 10.21 14.05
N LYS A 165 -8.94 9.50 13.61
CA LYS A 165 -10.15 9.23 14.41
C LYS A 165 -10.16 7.75 14.82
N PRO A 166 -10.74 7.39 15.99
CA PRO A 166 -10.86 6.00 16.39
C PRO A 166 -11.74 5.22 15.41
N LYS A 167 -11.53 3.90 15.33
CA LYS A 167 -12.37 2.91 14.61
C LYS A 167 -12.43 3.04 13.07
N ARG A 168 -11.88 4.09 12.47
CA ARG A 168 -11.89 4.31 11.00
C ARG A 168 -10.54 4.79 10.49
N PHE A 169 -10.07 4.19 9.40
CA PHE A 169 -8.84 4.62 8.73
C PHE A 169 -9.08 5.86 7.87
N ASP A 170 -8.16 6.82 7.95
CA ASP A 170 -7.98 7.93 6.99
C ASP A 170 -9.20 8.83 6.76
N VAL A 171 -10.09 8.94 7.76
CA VAL A 171 -11.28 9.82 7.73
C VAL A 171 -11.14 11.09 8.56
N GLY A 172 -10.02 11.26 9.25
CA GLY A 172 -9.82 12.37 10.17
C GLY A 172 -9.57 13.71 9.47
N PRO A 173 -9.69 14.84 10.20
CA PRO A 173 -9.49 16.16 9.63
C PRO A 173 -8.08 16.33 9.08
N ILE A 174 -7.98 17.02 7.95
CA ILE A 174 -6.75 17.41 7.29
C ILE A 174 -6.10 18.55 8.06
N ILE A 175 -4.84 18.37 8.44
CA ILE A 175 -3.99 19.38 9.06
C ILE A 175 -3.19 20.10 7.98
N LYS A 176 -2.51 19.33 7.12
CA LYS A 176 -1.71 19.84 6.00
C LYS A 176 -1.84 18.91 4.81
N GLN A 177 -1.84 19.45 3.60
CA GLN A 177 -2.01 18.67 2.39
C GLN A 177 -1.27 19.32 1.22
N GLU A 178 -0.46 18.54 0.51
CA GLU A 178 0.31 19.02 -0.65
C GLU A 178 0.09 18.09 -1.86
N LYS A 179 -0.14 18.70 -3.02
CA LYS A 179 -0.27 17.99 -4.30
C LYS A 179 1.11 17.58 -4.82
N PHE A 180 1.15 16.47 -5.53
CA PHE A 180 2.36 15.95 -6.17
C PHE A 180 2.01 15.44 -7.56
N ALA A 181 2.71 15.94 -8.59
CA ALA A 181 2.56 15.43 -9.95
C ALA A 181 3.19 14.05 -10.06
N VAL A 182 2.43 13.05 -10.50
CA VAL A 182 2.93 11.67 -10.65
C VAL A 182 3.74 11.59 -11.93
N PRO A 183 5.04 11.23 -11.88
CA PRO A 183 5.82 11.11 -13.11
C PRO A 183 5.25 10.03 -14.03
N SER A 184 5.33 10.27 -15.34
CA SER A 184 4.91 9.30 -16.35
C SER A 184 5.65 7.98 -16.16
N GLN A 185 4.94 6.87 -16.30
CA GLN A 185 5.49 5.52 -16.17
C GLN A 185 6.17 5.20 -14.81
N CYS A 186 5.88 6.00 -13.77
CA CYS A 186 6.42 5.77 -12.44
C CYS A 186 5.93 4.44 -11.83
N THR A 187 6.84 3.70 -11.21
CA THR A 187 6.51 2.52 -10.42
C THR A 187 6.05 2.90 -9.02
N THR A 188 5.34 1.99 -8.34
CA THR A 188 4.98 2.22 -6.92
C THR A 188 6.21 2.46 -6.05
N LYS A 189 7.36 1.81 -6.33
CA LYS A 189 8.54 1.95 -5.47
C LYS A 189 9.17 3.34 -5.61
N GLU A 190 9.26 3.86 -6.82
CA GLU A 190 9.75 5.23 -7.07
C GLU A 190 8.81 6.25 -6.45
N LEU A 191 7.50 6.09 -6.63
CA LEU A 191 6.50 6.99 -6.04
C LEU A 191 6.53 6.96 -4.50
N GLU A 192 6.73 5.78 -3.89
CA GLU A 192 6.92 5.62 -2.44
C GLU A 192 8.12 6.41 -1.92
N VAL A 193 9.24 6.43 -2.65
CA VAL A 193 10.42 7.23 -2.29
C VAL A 193 10.14 8.73 -2.39
N MET A 194 9.45 9.18 -3.44
CA MET A 194 9.14 10.60 -3.61
C MET A 194 8.16 11.10 -2.55
N LEU A 195 7.07 10.37 -2.33
CA LEU A 195 6.04 10.75 -1.37
C LEU A 195 6.49 10.60 0.09
N SER A 196 7.40 9.66 0.40
CA SER A 196 7.93 9.54 1.76
C SER A 196 8.81 10.74 2.15
N LYS A 197 9.62 11.26 1.21
CA LYS A 197 10.39 12.50 1.42
C LYS A 197 9.47 13.70 1.64
N LEU A 198 8.45 13.86 0.78
CA LEU A 198 7.46 14.92 0.92
C LEU A 198 6.73 14.83 2.27
N GLY A 199 6.25 13.64 2.63
CA GLY A 199 5.51 13.43 3.87
C GLY A 199 6.34 13.62 5.13
N ALA A 200 7.62 13.25 5.11
CA ALA A 200 8.54 13.53 6.20
C ALA A 200 8.77 15.04 6.37
N SER A 201 9.00 15.77 5.28
CA SER A 201 9.14 17.24 5.32
C SER A 201 7.87 17.92 5.85
N MET A 202 6.70 17.51 5.35
CA MET A 202 5.41 18.02 5.82
C MET A 202 5.16 17.74 7.30
N LEU A 203 5.53 16.55 7.79
CA LEU A 203 5.41 16.19 9.19
C LEU A 203 6.26 17.12 10.07
N ILE A 204 7.51 17.36 9.70
CA ILE A 204 8.40 18.28 10.45
C ILE A 204 7.82 19.70 10.48
N SER A 205 7.36 20.20 9.33
CA SER A 205 6.72 21.52 9.23
C SER A 205 5.46 21.64 10.11
N VAL A 206 4.67 20.57 10.24
CA VAL A 206 3.52 20.54 11.17
C VAL A 206 3.99 20.56 12.62
N LEU A 207 5.04 19.81 12.97
CA LEU A 207 5.57 19.77 14.33
C LEU A 207 6.23 21.09 14.76
N GLU A 208 6.85 21.83 13.85
CA GLU A 208 7.42 23.17 14.13
C GLU A 208 6.35 24.16 14.64
N ASN A 209 5.10 24.02 14.19
CA ASN A 209 3.99 24.90 14.56
C ASN A 209 2.74 24.08 14.95
N LEU A 210 2.91 23.06 15.80
CA LEU A 210 1.88 22.05 16.05
C LEU A 210 0.54 22.63 16.56
N PRO A 211 0.49 23.49 17.59
CA PRO A 211 -0.77 24.06 18.08
C PRO A 211 -1.52 24.84 16.98
N GLU A 212 -0.79 25.67 16.23
CA GLU A 212 -1.38 26.51 15.18
C GLU A 212 -1.82 25.69 13.96
N SER A 213 -1.06 24.64 13.60
CA SER A 213 -1.43 23.71 12.53
C SER A 213 -2.73 22.98 12.87
N LEU A 214 -2.91 22.58 14.13
CA LEU A 214 -4.12 21.90 14.58
C LEU A 214 -5.33 22.83 14.66
N LYS A 215 -5.14 24.11 14.96
CA LYS A 215 -6.19 25.12 14.96
C LYS A 215 -6.81 25.30 13.56
N HIS A 216 -6.00 25.16 12.52
CA HIS A 216 -6.42 25.31 11.12
C HIS A 216 -6.87 24.00 10.44
N LYS A 217 -6.96 22.89 11.19
CA LYS A 217 -7.39 21.62 10.61
C LYS A 217 -8.83 21.72 10.06
N ARG A 218 -9.08 21.07 8.94
CA ARG A 218 -10.39 21.06 8.26
C ARG A 218 -10.89 19.65 8.05
N GLU A 219 -12.19 19.43 8.15
CA GLU A 219 -12.77 18.12 7.80
C GLU A 219 -12.57 17.82 6.31
N GLN A 220 -12.45 16.53 5.99
CA GLN A 220 -12.33 16.11 4.59
C GLN A 220 -13.64 16.36 3.85
N PRO A 221 -13.60 16.74 2.56
CA PRO A 221 -14.82 16.81 1.75
C PRO A 221 -15.43 15.41 1.56
N ASN A 222 -16.75 15.38 1.36
CA ASN A 222 -17.50 14.15 1.05
C ASN A 222 -17.36 13.75 -0.43
N GLU A 223 -17.10 14.73 -1.30
CA GLU A 223 -16.88 14.50 -2.72
C GLU A 223 -15.46 13.99 -2.99
N GLY A 224 -15.32 13.09 -3.98
CA GLY A 224 -14.02 12.55 -4.39
C GLY A 224 -13.46 11.45 -3.48
N VAL A 225 -14.23 10.97 -2.50
CA VAL A 225 -13.84 9.85 -1.63
C VAL A 225 -13.67 8.58 -2.45
N THR A 226 -12.48 7.99 -2.40
CA THR A 226 -12.21 6.66 -2.95
C THR A 226 -11.42 5.82 -1.96
N PHE A 227 -11.38 4.51 -2.18
CA PHE A 227 -10.73 3.57 -1.27
C PHE A 227 -9.60 2.82 -1.98
N ALA A 228 -8.50 2.62 -1.26
CA ALA A 228 -7.32 1.90 -1.70
C ALA A 228 -7.18 0.58 -0.91
N PRO A 229 -8.03 -0.44 -1.19
CA PRO A 229 -8.00 -1.70 -0.47
C PRO A 229 -6.68 -2.44 -0.64
N LYS A 230 -6.41 -3.37 0.28
CA LYS A 230 -5.21 -4.21 0.26
C LYS A 230 -5.15 -5.03 -1.03
N ILE A 231 -3.97 -5.03 -1.67
CA ILE A 231 -3.69 -5.83 -2.86
C ILE A 231 -3.61 -7.31 -2.50
N THR A 232 -4.20 -8.16 -3.33
CA THR A 232 -4.21 -9.63 -3.16
C THR A 232 -3.56 -10.32 -4.35
N GLY A 233 -3.31 -11.63 -4.25
CA GLY A 233 -2.84 -12.42 -5.39
C GLY A 233 -3.80 -12.36 -6.59
N ALA A 234 -5.12 -12.30 -6.35
CA ALA A 234 -6.12 -12.16 -7.41
C ALA A 234 -5.97 -10.86 -8.20
N THR A 235 -5.46 -9.78 -7.58
CA THR A 235 -5.17 -8.52 -8.29
C THR A 235 -4.09 -8.70 -9.36
N SER A 236 -3.20 -9.69 -9.23
CA SER A 236 -2.14 -9.97 -10.21
C SER A 236 -2.59 -10.76 -11.43
N CYS A 237 -3.81 -11.29 -11.43
CA CYS A 237 -4.34 -12.03 -12.56
C CYS A 237 -4.68 -11.07 -13.70
N ILE A 238 -4.02 -11.23 -14.84
CA ILE A 238 -4.31 -10.45 -16.03
C ILE A 238 -5.64 -10.91 -16.59
N LYS A 239 -6.51 -9.94 -16.88
CA LYS A 239 -7.78 -10.12 -17.57
C LYS A 239 -7.63 -9.70 -19.02
N TRP A 240 -7.16 -10.61 -19.87
CA TRP A 240 -6.79 -10.30 -21.25
C TRP A 240 -7.94 -9.69 -22.05
N GLU A 241 -9.16 -10.20 -21.85
CA GLU A 241 -10.36 -9.76 -22.54
C GLU A 241 -10.87 -8.38 -22.07
N GLU A 242 -10.51 -7.96 -20.87
CA GLU A 242 -11.02 -6.71 -20.26
C GLU A 242 -9.99 -5.58 -20.26
N GLN A 243 -8.69 -5.92 -20.23
CA GLN A 243 -7.63 -4.95 -20.00
C GLN A 243 -6.90 -4.55 -21.29
N THR A 244 -6.69 -3.24 -21.45
CA THR A 244 -5.81 -2.69 -22.47
C THR A 244 -4.34 -2.93 -22.12
N ALA A 245 -3.45 -2.80 -23.11
CA ALA A 245 -2.00 -2.90 -22.88
C ALA A 245 -1.52 -1.91 -21.81
N GLU A 246 -1.99 -0.66 -21.86
CA GLU A 246 -1.64 0.36 -20.86
C GLU A 246 -2.13 -0.02 -19.45
N GLN A 247 -3.33 -0.59 -19.32
CA GLN A 247 -3.83 -1.06 -18.03
C GLN A 247 -2.97 -2.20 -17.45
N ILE A 248 -2.51 -3.13 -18.29
CA ILE A 248 -1.62 -4.22 -17.87
C ILE A 248 -0.24 -3.68 -17.48
N LEU A 249 0.29 -2.72 -18.22
CA LEU A 249 1.58 -2.08 -17.91
C LEU A 249 1.49 -1.27 -16.60
N ARG A 250 0.38 -0.54 -16.35
CA ARG A 250 0.11 0.08 -15.04
C ARG A 250 0.04 -0.94 -13.93
N LEU A 251 -0.68 -2.03 -14.13
CA LEU A 251 -0.74 -3.12 -13.16
C LEU A 251 0.66 -3.67 -12.86
N GLN A 252 1.48 -3.87 -13.88
CA GLN A 252 2.87 -4.31 -13.71
C GLN A 252 3.70 -3.30 -12.92
N ARG A 253 3.62 -2.00 -13.23
CA ARG A 253 4.33 -0.94 -12.48
C ARG A 253 3.84 -0.81 -11.03
N ALA A 254 2.56 -1.08 -10.80
CA ALA A 254 1.92 -0.97 -9.50
C ALA A 254 2.29 -2.12 -8.54
N ILE A 255 2.32 -3.36 -9.05
CA ILE A 255 2.46 -4.55 -8.18
C ILE A 255 3.54 -5.54 -8.61
N GLY A 256 4.04 -5.49 -9.84
CA GLY A 256 4.89 -6.51 -10.45
C GLY A 256 6.17 -6.84 -9.71
N ALA A 257 6.78 -5.84 -9.05
CA ALA A 257 7.98 -6.03 -8.23
C ALA A 257 7.73 -6.87 -6.96
N ARG A 258 6.49 -6.87 -6.45
CA ARG A 258 6.09 -7.60 -5.22
C ARG A 258 5.30 -8.87 -5.55
N ILE A 259 4.47 -8.81 -6.58
CA ILE A 259 3.58 -9.89 -7.01
C ILE A 259 3.65 -9.94 -8.54
N PRO A 260 4.39 -10.91 -9.12
CA PRO A 260 4.42 -11.10 -10.56
C PRO A 260 3.02 -11.29 -11.13
N LEU A 261 2.76 -10.70 -12.30
CA LEU A 261 1.46 -10.86 -12.96
C LEU A 261 1.27 -12.29 -13.43
N GLN A 262 0.03 -12.76 -13.38
CA GLN A 262 -0.32 -14.16 -13.56
C GLN A 262 -1.33 -14.32 -14.69
N THR A 263 -1.14 -15.41 -15.43
CA THR A 263 -2.04 -15.86 -16.50
C THR A 263 -2.12 -17.37 -16.46
N ARG A 264 -2.99 -17.95 -17.29
CA ARG A 264 -3.07 -19.39 -17.52
C ARG A 264 -2.57 -19.74 -18.91
N TRP A 265 -1.80 -20.82 -19.02
CA TRP A 265 -1.39 -21.45 -20.27
C TRP A 265 -1.58 -22.95 -20.17
N MET A 266 -2.38 -23.55 -21.06
CA MET A 266 -2.67 -24.99 -21.08
C MET A 266 -3.04 -25.54 -19.69
N GLY A 267 -3.97 -24.88 -19.00
CA GLY A 267 -4.41 -25.25 -17.64
C GLY A 267 -3.42 -24.91 -16.51
N ASN A 268 -2.19 -24.52 -16.81
CA ASN A 268 -1.16 -24.23 -15.81
C ASN A 268 -1.08 -22.72 -15.51
N THR A 269 -0.78 -22.38 -14.26
CA THR A 269 -0.49 -20.98 -13.89
C THR A 269 0.89 -20.59 -14.41
N VAL A 270 0.95 -19.46 -15.11
CA VAL A 270 2.17 -18.84 -15.62
C VAL A 270 2.34 -17.48 -14.93
N LYS A 271 3.55 -17.20 -14.45
CA LYS A 271 3.91 -15.85 -14.00
C LYS A 271 4.67 -15.15 -15.12
N LEU A 272 4.23 -13.98 -15.51
CA LEU A 272 4.88 -13.16 -16.54
C LEU A 272 5.83 -12.17 -15.88
N LEU A 273 7.03 -12.05 -16.45
CA LEU A 273 8.14 -11.29 -15.91
C LEU A 273 8.74 -10.42 -17.02
N ASN A 274 9.45 -9.35 -16.64
CA ASN A 274 10.18 -8.50 -17.59
C ASN A 274 9.31 -8.03 -18.78
N PHE A 275 8.25 -7.28 -18.44
CA PHE A 275 7.39 -6.65 -19.43
C PHE A 275 8.14 -5.57 -20.20
N VAL A 276 7.82 -5.41 -21.47
CA VAL A 276 8.32 -4.34 -22.33
C VAL A 276 7.15 -3.67 -23.06
N GLU A 277 7.24 -2.35 -23.23
CA GLU A 277 6.25 -1.60 -24.00
C GLU A 277 6.46 -1.87 -25.50
N VAL A 278 5.36 -2.16 -26.19
CA VAL A 278 5.36 -2.62 -27.60
C VAL A 278 5.18 -1.46 -28.59
N GLN A 279 5.07 -0.22 -28.10
CA GLN A 279 4.86 0.98 -28.94
C GLN A 279 6.01 1.19 -29.96
N ASN A 280 7.18 0.56 -29.72
CA ASN A 280 8.32 0.56 -30.64
C ASN A 280 8.43 -0.70 -31.52
N ILE A 281 7.45 -1.60 -31.52
CA ILE A 281 7.41 -2.76 -32.42
C ILE A 281 6.48 -2.45 -33.61
N LEU A 282 6.73 -1.30 -34.24
CA LEU A 282 6.16 -0.88 -35.50
C LEU A 282 6.50 -1.94 -36.57
N GLY A 283 5.47 -2.52 -37.18
CA GLY A 283 5.60 -3.56 -38.21
C GLY A 283 5.10 -4.96 -37.83
N ILE A 284 4.78 -5.23 -36.56
CA ILE A 284 4.05 -6.46 -36.17
C ILE A 284 2.54 -6.29 -36.35
N ALA A 285 1.96 -5.17 -35.91
CA ALA A 285 0.52 -4.98 -35.99
C ALA A 285 -0.01 -5.20 -37.42
N ASP A 286 0.64 -4.61 -38.43
CA ASP A 286 0.23 -4.75 -39.84
C ASP A 286 0.46 -6.16 -40.41
N LYS A 287 1.44 -6.92 -39.92
CA LYS A 287 1.70 -8.31 -40.38
C LYS A 287 0.75 -9.34 -39.80
N PHE A 288 0.14 -9.05 -38.65
CA PHE A 288 -0.68 -9.99 -37.90
C PHE A 288 -2.18 -9.69 -38.02
N LEU A 289 -2.57 -8.47 -38.40
CA LEU A 289 -3.98 -8.08 -38.59
C LEU A 289 -4.68 -8.73 -39.78
N ASP A 290 -3.95 -9.34 -40.72
CA ASP A 290 -4.52 -10.07 -41.87
C ASP A 290 -5.06 -11.47 -41.51
N GLU A 291 -4.80 -11.97 -40.30
CA GLU A 291 -5.27 -13.28 -39.87
C GLU A 291 -6.51 -13.16 -38.96
N HIS A 292 -7.64 -13.74 -39.40
CA HIS A 292 -8.92 -13.86 -38.67
C HIS A 292 -8.85 -14.61 -37.30
N ARG A 293 -7.67 -14.75 -36.68
CA ARG A 293 -7.40 -15.57 -35.49
C ARG A 293 -6.84 -14.82 -34.29
N ILE A 294 -6.68 -13.50 -34.36
CA ILE A 294 -6.10 -12.72 -33.26
C ILE A 294 -7.17 -12.25 -32.30
N VAL A 295 -7.18 -12.87 -31.12
CA VAL A 295 -8.06 -12.54 -30.00
C VAL A 295 -7.20 -12.15 -28.79
N PRO A 296 -7.77 -11.49 -27.76
CA PRO A 296 -7.04 -11.23 -26.53
C PRO A 296 -6.40 -12.51 -25.96
N GLY A 297 -5.17 -12.40 -25.47
CA GLY A 297 -4.35 -13.51 -25.01
C GLY A 297 -3.56 -14.24 -26.10
N SER A 298 -3.82 -14.00 -27.40
CA SER A 298 -3.01 -14.57 -28.48
C SER A 298 -1.54 -14.15 -28.32
N VAL A 299 -0.63 -15.13 -28.43
CA VAL A 299 0.81 -14.95 -28.19
C VAL A 299 1.56 -15.14 -29.51
N VAL A 300 2.36 -14.14 -29.85
CA VAL A 300 3.24 -14.14 -31.02
C VAL A 300 4.68 -14.02 -30.54
N TYR A 301 5.58 -14.82 -31.09
CA TYR A 301 7.00 -14.64 -30.85
C TYR A 301 7.60 -13.70 -31.88
N ASN A 302 8.30 -12.67 -31.41
CA ASN A 302 9.10 -11.81 -32.27
C ASN A 302 10.58 -12.19 -32.15
N GLU A 303 11.15 -12.72 -33.23
CA GLU A 303 12.53 -13.22 -33.28
C GLU A 303 13.57 -12.12 -33.10
N SER A 304 13.41 -10.97 -33.77
CA SER A 304 14.39 -9.88 -33.76
C SER A 304 14.59 -9.30 -32.37
N SER A 305 13.50 -9.11 -31.63
CA SER A 305 13.55 -8.64 -30.25
C SER A 305 13.62 -9.78 -29.23
N ARG A 306 13.47 -11.04 -29.61
CA ARG A 306 13.34 -12.19 -28.69
C ARG A 306 12.30 -11.94 -27.60
N THR A 307 11.09 -11.58 -28.00
CA THR A 307 10.00 -11.16 -27.09
C THR A 307 8.72 -11.91 -27.43
N LEU A 308 7.96 -12.34 -26.41
CA LEU A 308 6.57 -12.75 -26.59
C LEU A 308 5.68 -11.52 -26.61
N VAL A 309 5.00 -11.28 -27.72
CA VAL A 309 4.05 -10.19 -27.92
C VAL A 309 2.66 -10.76 -27.74
N VAL A 310 1.93 -10.24 -26.75
CA VAL A 310 0.62 -10.77 -26.34
C VAL A 310 -0.47 -9.75 -26.63
N ARG A 311 -1.52 -10.19 -27.32
CA ARG A 311 -2.68 -9.35 -27.63
C ARG A 311 -3.48 -9.07 -26.35
N CYS A 312 -3.79 -7.81 -26.09
CA CYS A 312 -4.67 -7.40 -24.99
C CYS A 312 -6.10 -7.18 -25.50
N LYS A 313 -6.99 -6.57 -24.70
CA LYS A 313 -8.26 -6.04 -25.24
C LYS A 313 -7.96 -5.02 -26.34
N GLU A 314 -7.07 -4.09 -26.06
CA GLU A 314 -6.56 -3.06 -26.98
C GLU A 314 -5.04 -2.97 -26.85
N GLY A 315 -4.34 -2.89 -27.98
CA GLY A 315 -2.89 -2.91 -28.04
C GLY A 315 -2.26 -4.26 -27.69
N TRP A 316 -0.95 -4.21 -27.44
CA TRP A 316 -0.08 -5.36 -27.22
C TRP A 316 0.89 -5.10 -26.07
N VAL A 317 1.23 -6.15 -25.33
CA VAL A 317 2.30 -6.12 -24.32
C VAL A 317 3.38 -7.13 -24.64
N GLY A 318 4.63 -6.78 -24.38
CA GLY A 318 5.77 -7.65 -24.60
C GLY A 318 6.22 -8.28 -23.29
N VAL A 319 6.65 -9.55 -23.35
CA VAL A 319 7.15 -10.31 -22.20
C VAL A 319 8.44 -11.01 -22.60
N LYS A 320 9.52 -10.77 -21.87
CA LYS A 320 10.84 -11.35 -22.15
C LYS A 320 11.06 -12.69 -21.44
N THR A 321 10.48 -12.85 -20.25
CA THR A 321 10.65 -14.05 -19.43
C THR A 321 9.35 -14.42 -18.74
N LEU A 322 9.19 -15.71 -18.45
CA LEU A 322 8.04 -16.21 -17.71
C LEU A 322 8.44 -17.39 -16.86
N PHE A 323 7.64 -17.69 -15.84
CA PHE A 323 7.79 -18.86 -15.01
C PHE A 323 6.66 -19.84 -15.29
N LEU A 324 7.01 -21.00 -15.84
CA LEU A 324 6.13 -22.15 -16.04
C LEU A 324 6.90 -23.40 -15.60
N LYS A 325 6.68 -23.86 -14.37
CA LYS A 325 7.46 -24.89 -13.63
C LYS A 325 8.94 -24.51 -13.37
N LYS A 326 9.59 -23.88 -14.35
CA LYS A 326 10.91 -23.25 -14.28
C LYS A 326 10.85 -21.88 -14.98
N GLN A 327 11.88 -21.06 -14.77
CA GLN A 327 12.03 -19.81 -15.52
C GLN A 327 12.41 -20.13 -16.97
N LEU A 328 11.75 -19.48 -17.91
CA LEU A 328 11.93 -19.62 -19.35
C LEU A 328 12.14 -18.23 -19.96
N THR A 329 13.03 -18.14 -20.95
CA THR A 329 13.06 -16.98 -21.86
C THR A 329 11.90 -17.05 -22.85
N ALA A 330 11.59 -15.94 -23.50
CA ALA A 330 10.64 -15.90 -24.61
C ALA A 330 11.00 -16.93 -25.71
N THR A 331 12.30 -17.10 -26.00
CA THR A 331 12.80 -18.07 -26.96
C THR A 331 12.58 -19.51 -26.51
N ASP A 332 12.88 -19.84 -25.25
CA ASP A 332 12.65 -21.19 -24.71
C ASP A 332 11.16 -21.55 -24.76
N PHE A 333 10.31 -20.59 -24.42
CA PHE A 333 8.87 -20.77 -24.49
C PHE A 333 8.39 -20.97 -25.93
N TYR A 334 8.91 -20.18 -26.87
CA TYR A 334 8.58 -20.35 -28.28
C TYR A 334 8.95 -21.76 -28.78
N ASN A 335 10.20 -22.18 -28.57
CA ASN A 335 10.70 -23.49 -28.99
C ASN A 335 9.91 -24.65 -28.38
N GLY A 336 9.49 -24.52 -27.13
CA GLY A 336 8.78 -25.58 -26.40
C GLY A 336 7.27 -25.61 -26.58
N TYR A 337 6.63 -24.48 -26.91
CA TYR A 337 5.16 -24.35 -26.81
C TYR A 337 4.48 -23.62 -27.97
N LEU A 338 5.21 -22.89 -28.81
CA LEU A 338 4.63 -22.12 -29.93
C LEU A 338 5.16 -22.54 -31.31
N HIS A 339 6.30 -23.22 -31.39
CA HIS A 339 6.92 -23.60 -32.66
C HIS A 339 5.94 -24.43 -33.52
N PRO A 340 5.84 -24.21 -34.86
CA PRO A 340 4.87 -24.88 -35.72
C PRO A 340 4.89 -26.41 -35.63
N TRP A 341 6.07 -27.00 -35.42
CA TRP A 341 6.23 -28.44 -35.20
C TRP A 341 5.44 -28.94 -33.98
N PHE A 342 5.46 -28.19 -32.88
CA PHE A 342 4.72 -28.52 -31.66
C PHE A 342 3.21 -28.39 -31.86
N GLN A 343 2.77 -27.35 -32.56
CA GLN A 343 1.35 -27.10 -32.83
C GLN A 343 0.73 -28.17 -33.75
N LYS A 344 1.48 -28.71 -34.71
CA LYS A 344 1.00 -29.75 -35.63
C LYS A 344 0.94 -31.16 -35.02
N ASN A 345 1.85 -31.47 -34.09
CA ASN A 345 2.00 -32.82 -33.55
C ASN A 345 1.30 -33.04 -32.20
N SER A 346 0.74 -31.99 -31.61
CA SER A 346 -0.02 -32.09 -30.37
C SER A 346 -1.50 -32.28 -30.69
N LYS A 347 -2.19 -33.20 -29.99
CA LYS A 347 -3.65 -33.45 -30.11
C LYS A 347 -4.47 -32.28 -29.52
N MET A 348 -4.22 -31.05 -29.95
CA MET A 348 -4.68 -29.84 -29.26
C MET A 348 -5.86 -29.16 -29.96
N LEU A 349 -6.84 -28.74 -29.16
CA LEU A 349 -7.89 -27.83 -29.59
C LEU A 349 -7.29 -26.43 -29.80
N HIS A 350 -7.45 -25.84 -30.99
CA HIS A 350 -6.88 -24.54 -31.36
C HIS A 350 -7.22 -23.38 -30.40
N GLY A 351 -8.26 -23.49 -29.59
CA GLY A 351 -8.65 -22.47 -28.60
C GLY A 351 -7.76 -22.38 -27.34
N ASP A 352 -6.90 -23.37 -27.10
CA ASP A 352 -6.10 -23.49 -25.86
C ASP A 352 -4.66 -22.95 -25.98
N CYS A 353 -4.20 -22.62 -27.19
CA CYS A 353 -2.85 -22.09 -27.45
C CYS A 353 -2.79 -20.56 -27.31
N ARG A 354 -3.41 -20.02 -26.26
CA ARG A 354 -3.36 -18.59 -25.90
C ARG A 354 -3.23 -18.41 -24.39
N PHE A 355 -2.74 -17.26 -23.97
CA PHE A 355 -2.85 -16.89 -22.56
C PHE A 355 -4.31 -16.62 -22.19
N GLN A 356 -4.76 -17.26 -21.12
CA GLN A 356 -6.14 -17.16 -20.64
C GLN A 356 -6.16 -16.50 -19.26
N THR A 357 -7.23 -15.75 -19.00
CA THR A 357 -7.44 -15.11 -17.69
C THR A 357 -7.47 -16.17 -16.58
N LEU A 358 -6.60 -16.00 -15.57
CA LEU A 358 -6.53 -16.88 -14.41
C LEU A 358 -7.56 -16.45 -13.36
N ASN A 359 -8.55 -17.30 -13.09
CA ASN A 359 -9.52 -17.07 -12.02
C ASN A 359 -9.02 -17.72 -10.73
N LEU A 360 -8.32 -16.95 -9.90
CA LEU A 360 -8.11 -17.33 -8.50
C LEU A 360 -9.43 -17.10 -7.76
N THR A 361 -10.29 -18.11 -7.71
CA THR A 361 -11.43 -18.07 -6.78
C THR A 361 -10.86 -17.79 -5.40
N THR A 362 -11.36 -16.73 -4.74
CA THR A 362 -11.12 -16.51 -3.32
C THR A 362 -11.67 -17.74 -2.60
N VAL A 363 -10.80 -18.70 -2.28
CA VAL A 363 -11.17 -19.84 -1.44
C VAL A 363 -11.76 -19.22 -0.17
N LYS A 364 -13.07 -19.39 -0.03
CA LYS A 364 -13.80 -18.99 1.17
C LYS A 364 -13.10 -19.66 2.35
N LYS A 365 -12.95 -18.90 3.42
CA LYS A 365 -12.88 -19.41 4.80
C LYS A 365 -14.07 -20.37 5.03
N SER A 366 -13.95 -21.63 4.63
CA SER A 366 -14.92 -22.69 4.99
C SER A 366 -14.25 -23.95 5.51
N GLU A 367 -12.94 -23.96 5.71
CA GLU A 367 -12.22 -25.04 6.40
C GLU A 367 -11.34 -24.45 7.51
N ARG A 368 -11.98 -23.86 8.52
CA ARG A 368 -11.45 -23.63 9.88
C ARG A 368 -12.57 -23.23 10.87
N LYS A 369 -13.80 -23.66 10.60
CA LYS A 369 -14.93 -23.69 11.55
C LYS A 369 -15.40 -25.14 11.59
N GLY A 370 -14.66 -25.95 12.33
CA GLY A 370 -14.88 -27.38 12.49
C GLY A 370 -13.85 -27.97 13.44
N ASN A 371 -13.61 -27.27 14.56
CA ASN A 371 -13.03 -27.77 15.82
C ASN A 371 -12.63 -26.58 16.71
N VAL A 372 -13.61 -25.85 17.26
CA VAL A 372 -13.50 -25.20 18.57
C VAL A 372 -14.94 -25.00 19.07
N ASP A 373 -15.58 -26.09 19.44
CA ASP A 373 -16.68 -26.10 20.41
C ASP A 373 -16.36 -27.24 21.38
N ALA A 374 -15.51 -26.93 22.36
CA ALA A 374 -15.40 -27.60 23.65
C ALA A 374 -14.29 -26.91 24.48
N GLN A 375 -14.67 -26.42 25.67
CA GLN A 375 -13.80 -25.93 26.77
C GLN A 375 -13.13 -24.56 26.50
N ASP A 376 -13.19 -23.53 27.33
CA ASP A 376 -13.74 -23.29 28.66
C ASP A 376 -13.93 -21.77 28.84
N LYS A 377 -14.58 -21.40 29.95
CA LYS A 377 -15.07 -20.08 30.39
C LYS A 377 -14.11 -18.88 30.31
#